data_AF-A0A7V9PFW4-F1
#
_entry.id   AF-A0A7V9PFW4-F1
#
_cell.length_a   1.000
_cell.length_b   1.000
_cell.length_c   1.000
_cell.angle_alpha   90.00
_cell.angle_beta   90.00
_cell.angle_gamma   90.00
#
_symmetry.space_group_name_H-M   'P 1'
#
loop_
_entity.id
_entity.type
_entity.pdbx_description
1 polymer ?
#
loop_
_entity_poly.entity_id
_entity_poly.type
_entity_poly.pdbx_seq_one_letter_code
_entity_poly.pdbx_strand_id
1 'polypeptide(L)'
;MRPAILAALAVALAGCSAPTISLVHEAAPECESGRRLAIVAQAVETASLVPCIEEEDQPWRFSELDVERGRARMTLVYLDPDERSATVELTERCDTGGLRAVPGAREGVREFRRPVLLSPRLAGRIFEVFDGGCVTTTYDLPRSGTSGERLQELIDTVGLFPREVLSRELEEEVGLEL
;
A
#
# COMPACT_ATOMS: atom_id res chain seq x y z
N MET A 1 5.43 -9.87 -76.80
CA MET A 1 4.84 -8.73 -76.06
C MET A 1 4.03 -9.32 -74.91
N ARG A 2 4.46 -9.11 -73.65
CA ARG A 2 3.83 -9.66 -72.43
C ARG A 2 3.05 -8.53 -71.74
N PRO A 3 1.77 -8.69 -71.35
CA PRO A 3 1.17 -7.82 -70.36
C PRO A 3 1.45 -8.37 -68.96
N ALA A 4 1.94 -7.51 -68.07
CA ALA A 4 2.16 -7.80 -66.67
C ALA A 4 0.83 -7.64 -65.90
N ILE A 5 0.45 -8.66 -65.14
CA ILE A 5 -0.68 -8.62 -64.21
C ILE A 5 -0.10 -8.24 -62.84
N LEU A 6 -0.44 -7.04 -62.35
CA LEU A 6 -0.18 -6.59 -60.99
C LEU A 6 -1.23 -7.19 -60.06
N ALA A 7 -0.82 -8.17 -59.25
CA ALA A 7 -1.62 -8.66 -58.13
C ALA A 7 -1.35 -7.78 -56.90
N ALA A 8 -2.34 -6.97 -56.50
CA ALA A 8 -2.31 -6.25 -55.24
C ALA A 8 -2.71 -7.21 -54.10
N LEU A 9 -1.76 -7.60 -53.25
CA LEU A 9 -2.04 -8.28 -51.98
C LEU A 9 -2.47 -7.23 -50.96
N ALA A 10 -3.76 -7.22 -50.61
CA ALA A 10 -4.26 -6.51 -49.44
C ALA A 10 -3.99 -7.37 -48.19
N VAL A 11 -3.01 -6.97 -47.38
CA VAL A 11 -2.74 -7.60 -46.08
C VAL A 11 -3.73 -7.00 -45.06
N ALA A 12 -4.72 -7.79 -44.65
CA ALA A 12 -5.60 -7.44 -43.56
C ALA A 12 -4.85 -7.63 -42.22
N LEU A 13 -4.51 -6.52 -41.56
CA LEU A 13 -4.01 -6.51 -40.18
C LEU A 13 -5.19 -6.86 -39.24
N ALA A 14 -5.28 -8.12 -38.83
CA ALA A 14 -6.11 -8.50 -37.70
C ALA A 14 -5.43 -7.98 -36.42
N GLY A 15 -5.89 -6.83 -35.92
CA GLY A 15 -5.46 -6.31 -34.63
C GLY A 15 -5.96 -7.23 -33.52
N CYS A 16 -5.03 -7.87 -32.80
CA CYS A 16 -5.35 -8.55 -31.54
C CYS A 16 -5.71 -7.48 -30.50
N SER A 17 -6.99 -7.19 -30.33
CA SER A 17 -7.50 -6.49 -29.16
C SER A 17 -7.42 -7.45 -27.97
N ALA A 18 -6.30 -7.43 -27.24
CA ALA A 18 -6.24 -8.05 -25.93
C ALA A 18 -7.22 -7.29 -25.00
N PRO A 19 -8.07 -7.99 -24.24
CA PRO A 19 -8.85 -7.33 -23.20
C PRO A 19 -7.86 -6.73 -22.19
N THR A 20 -7.96 -5.43 -21.95
CA THR A 20 -7.35 -4.77 -20.79
C THR A 20 -8.05 -5.31 -19.55
N ILE A 21 -7.52 -6.41 -19.02
CA ILE A 21 -7.82 -6.87 -17.66
C ILE A 21 -7.23 -5.79 -16.74
N SER A 22 -8.05 -5.19 -15.88
CA SER A 22 -7.56 -4.30 -14.81
C SER A 22 -6.76 -5.14 -13.81
N LEU A 23 -5.47 -5.30 -14.06
CA LEU A 23 -4.50 -6.07 -13.25
C LEU A 23 -4.06 -5.35 -11.96
N VAL A 24 -4.72 -4.26 -11.55
CA VAL A 24 -4.27 -3.45 -10.41
C VAL A 24 -4.63 -4.08 -9.05
N HIS A 25 -5.61 -4.99 -9.05
CA HIS A 25 -6.12 -5.63 -7.84
C HIS A 25 -5.17 -6.73 -7.30
N GLU A 26 -4.51 -7.47 -8.19
CA GLU A 26 -3.63 -8.59 -7.82
C GLU A 26 -2.22 -8.15 -7.38
N ALA A 27 -2.02 -6.94 -6.84
CA ALA A 27 -0.68 -6.41 -6.56
C ALA A 27 -0.47 -5.90 -5.12
N ALA A 28 -1.50 -5.86 -4.29
CA ALA A 28 -1.37 -5.37 -2.91
C ALA A 28 -0.61 -6.39 -2.01
N PRO A 29 0.22 -5.91 -1.06
CA PRO A 29 0.69 -6.75 0.05
C PRO A 29 -0.44 -6.89 1.07
N GLU A 30 -1.29 -7.89 0.88
CA GLU A 30 -2.44 -8.17 1.74
C GLU A 30 -2.01 -8.68 3.13
N CYS A 31 -2.92 -8.59 4.10
CA CYS A 31 -2.70 -9.07 5.47
C CYS A 31 -2.79 -10.60 5.60
N GLU A 32 -2.10 -11.29 4.70
CA GLU A 32 -1.90 -12.73 4.67
C GLU A 32 -0.44 -13.04 4.34
N SER A 33 0.01 -14.23 4.70
CA SER A 33 1.35 -14.65 4.32
C SER A 33 1.44 -14.80 2.82
N GLY A 34 2.39 -14.08 2.23
CA GLY A 34 2.53 -14.05 0.78
C GLY A 34 3.82 -13.40 0.34
N ARG A 35 4.23 -13.74 -0.89
CA ARG A 35 5.47 -13.24 -1.51
C ARG A 35 5.55 -11.72 -1.55
N ARG A 36 4.41 -11.02 -1.70
CA ARG A 36 4.38 -9.55 -1.73
C ARG A 36 4.70 -8.95 -0.38
N LEU A 37 4.08 -9.47 0.67
CA LEU A 37 4.37 -9.05 2.04
C LEU A 37 5.82 -9.36 2.42
N ALA A 38 6.38 -10.48 1.92
CA ALA A 38 7.80 -10.81 2.06
C ALA A 38 8.75 -9.77 1.45
N ILE A 39 8.37 -9.15 0.33
CA ILE A 39 9.17 -8.07 -0.29
C ILE A 39 9.15 -6.81 0.59
N VAL A 40 7.98 -6.46 1.16
CA VAL A 40 7.86 -5.34 2.11
C VAL A 40 8.70 -5.62 3.37
N ALA A 41 8.64 -6.86 3.90
CA ALA A 41 9.40 -7.27 5.07
C ALA A 41 10.92 -7.16 4.89
N GLN A 42 11.43 -7.45 3.68
CA GLN A 42 12.86 -7.34 3.36
C GLN A 42 13.34 -5.90 3.25
N ALA A 43 12.43 -4.93 3.08
CA ALA A 43 12.81 -3.52 3.04
C ALA A 43 13.42 -3.06 4.37
N VAL A 44 12.87 -3.53 5.50
CA VAL A 44 13.33 -3.19 6.85
C VAL A 44 13.45 -4.48 7.65
N GLU A 45 14.63 -5.12 7.57
CA GLU A 45 14.91 -6.43 8.18
C GLU A 45 14.68 -6.46 9.70
N THR A 46 14.86 -5.32 10.37
CA THR A 46 14.69 -5.19 11.82
C THR A 46 13.22 -5.13 12.26
N ALA A 47 12.29 -4.85 11.35
CA ALA A 47 10.89 -4.59 11.69
C ALA A 47 10.19 -5.88 12.14
N SER A 48 9.65 -5.88 13.37
CA SER A 48 8.87 -7.02 13.89
C SER A 48 7.46 -7.13 13.30
N LEU A 49 6.92 -6.02 12.77
CA LEU A 49 5.63 -5.95 12.07
C LEU A 49 5.84 -5.38 10.66
N VAL A 50 5.01 -5.84 9.72
CA VAL A 50 5.04 -5.44 8.31
C VAL A 50 3.67 -4.84 7.97
N PRO A 51 3.60 -3.62 7.41
CA PRO A 51 2.31 -3.05 7.03
C PRO A 51 1.73 -3.81 5.84
N CYS A 52 0.42 -4.02 5.89
CA CYS A 52 -0.34 -4.77 4.91
C CYS A 52 -1.70 -4.11 4.66
N ILE A 53 -2.39 -4.55 3.62
CA ILE A 53 -3.71 -4.05 3.26
C ILE A 53 -4.76 -5.08 3.73
N GLU A 54 -5.66 -4.64 4.61
CA GLU A 54 -6.84 -5.39 5.05
C GLU A 54 -7.88 -5.45 3.91
N GLU A 55 -8.72 -6.48 3.89
CA GLU A 55 -9.59 -6.92 2.78
C GLU A 55 -10.26 -5.85 1.88
N GLU A 56 -10.57 -6.30 0.66
CA GLU A 56 -10.83 -5.52 -0.55
C GLU A 56 -12.13 -4.73 -0.61
N ASP A 57 -13.04 -4.77 0.37
CA ASP A 57 -14.32 -4.04 0.29
C ASP A 57 -14.25 -2.60 0.83
N GLN A 58 -13.06 -2.16 1.23
CA GLN A 58 -12.85 -0.81 1.74
C GLN A 58 -12.80 0.23 0.62
N PRO A 59 -13.18 1.50 0.91
CA PRO A 59 -13.16 2.56 -0.09
C PRO A 59 -11.75 3.09 -0.40
N TRP A 60 -10.76 2.73 0.42
CA TRP A 60 -9.34 2.93 0.13
C TRP A 60 -8.79 1.73 -0.63
N ARG A 61 -8.09 2.00 -1.73
CA ARG A 61 -7.53 0.98 -2.62
C ARG A 61 -6.04 1.16 -2.73
N PHE A 62 -5.31 0.05 -2.64
CA PHE A 62 -3.92 0.01 -3.00
C PHE A 62 -3.73 0.46 -4.47
N SER A 63 -2.72 1.29 -4.71
CA SER A 63 -2.41 1.81 -6.05
C SER A 63 -0.97 1.53 -6.46
N GLU A 64 -0.01 1.58 -5.54
CA GLU A 64 1.41 1.51 -5.86
C GLU A 64 2.22 0.99 -4.67
N LEU A 65 3.25 0.20 -4.96
CA LEU A 65 4.26 -0.25 -4.00
C LEU A 65 5.65 0.11 -4.54
N ASP A 66 6.41 0.82 -3.72
CA ASP A 66 7.80 1.19 -3.97
C ASP A 66 8.66 0.65 -2.81
N VAL A 67 9.66 -0.18 -3.14
CA VAL A 67 10.48 -0.88 -2.15
C VAL A 67 11.95 -0.66 -2.44
N GLU A 68 12.66 -0.23 -1.40
CA GLU A 68 14.11 -0.11 -1.40
C GLU A 68 14.67 -0.52 -0.02
N ARG A 69 15.99 -0.65 0.06
CA ARG A 69 16.64 -0.95 1.33
C ARG A 69 16.39 0.17 2.35
N GLY A 70 15.82 -0.19 3.48
CA GLY A 70 15.46 0.70 4.59
C GLY A 70 14.08 1.34 4.47
N ARG A 71 13.34 1.12 3.37
CA ARG A 71 12.02 1.72 3.14
C ARG A 71 11.11 0.89 2.25
N ALA A 72 9.88 0.66 2.70
CA ALA A 72 8.78 0.30 1.81
C ALA A 72 7.68 1.36 1.87
N ARG A 73 7.15 1.75 0.71
CA ARG A 73 6.10 2.76 0.58
C ARG A 73 4.94 2.23 -0.23
N MET A 74 3.74 2.30 0.33
CA MET A 74 2.49 1.99 -0.34
C MET A 74 1.67 3.25 -0.55
N THR A 75 1.15 3.44 -1.75
CA THR A 75 0.19 4.49 -2.05
C THR A 75 -1.21 3.90 -2.07
N LEU A 76 -2.13 4.52 -1.34
CA LEU A 76 -3.55 4.20 -1.36
C LEU A 76 -4.32 5.36 -1.96
N VAL A 77 -5.36 5.05 -2.73
CA VAL A 77 -6.27 6.02 -3.34
C VAL A 77 -7.69 5.76 -2.89
N TYR A 78 -8.46 6.81 -2.69
CA TYR A 78 -9.89 6.67 -2.43
C TYR A 78 -10.64 6.41 -3.75
N LEU A 79 -11.68 5.55 -3.76
CA LEU A 79 -12.45 5.20 -4.97
C LEU A 79 -12.99 6.41 -5.76
N ASP A 80 -13.12 7.59 -5.15
CA ASP A 80 -13.48 8.84 -5.84
C ASP A 80 -12.25 9.62 -6.36
N PRO A 81 -12.19 9.95 -7.67
CA PRO A 81 -10.97 10.15 -8.46
C PRO A 81 -10.24 11.52 -8.38
N ASP A 82 -10.73 12.51 -7.62
CA ASP A 82 -10.13 13.87 -7.63
C ASP A 82 -8.84 14.01 -6.77
N GLU A 83 -7.90 13.07 -6.91
CA GLU A 83 -6.52 13.11 -6.36
C GLU A 83 -6.41 13.00 -4.83
N ARG A 84 -7.12 12.04 -4.24
CA ARG A 84 -6.97 11.69 -2.82
C ARG A 84 -6.02 10.52 -2.68
N SER A 85 -4.82 10.77 -2.16
CA SER A 85 -3.87 9.73 -1.82
C SER A 85 -3.50 9.74 -0.34
N ALA A 86 -3.35 8.56 0.21
CA ALA A 86 -2.64 8.32 1.45
C ALA A 86 -1.37 7.53 1.13
N THR A 87 -0.36 7.69 1.97
CA THR A 87 0.89 6.96 1.85
C THR A 87 1.19 6.27 3.16
N VAL A 88 1.48 4.98 3.09
CA VAL A 88 1.92 4.16 4.21
C VAL A 88 3.38 3.83 3.99
N GLU A 89 4.25 4.25 4.91
CA GLU A 89 5.70 4.08 4.78
C GLU A 89 6.26 3.31 5.97
N LEU A 90 6.91 2.18 5.70
CA LEU A 90 7.70 1.42 6.67
C LEU A 90 9.16 1.90 6.64
N THR A 91 9.70 2.21 7.82
CA THR A 91 11.12 2.52 8.03
C THR A 91 11.60 1.90 9.34
N GLU A 92 12.91 1.88 9.60
CA GLU A 92 13.44 1.38 10.89
C GLU A 92 12.95 2.22 12.08
N ARG A 93 12.84 3.55 11.91
CA ARG A 93 12.46 4.49 12.97
C ARG A 93 11.80 5.73 12.38
N CYS A 94 10.97 6.39 13.18
CA CYS A 94 10.36 7.69 12.86
C CYS A 94 10.50 8.68 14.03
N ASP A 95 10.46 9.97 13.72
CA ASP A 95 10.54 11.04 14.73
C ASP A 95 9.15 11.39 15.30
N THR A 96 8.90 10.88 16.51
CA THR A 96 7.69 11.15 17.31
C THR A 96 7.91 12.23 18.36
N GLY A 97 9.05 12.95 18.32
CA GLY A 97 9.40 14.00 19.27
C GLY A 97 8.26 14.99 19.52
N GLY A 98 7.93 15.18 20.80
CA GLY A 98 6.88 16.11 21.24
C GLY A 98 5.44 15.62 21.02
N LEU A 99 5.22 14.44 20.42
CA LEU A 99 3.90 13.84 20.29
C LEU A 99 3.53 13.05 21.55
N ARG A 100 2.23 13.00 21.84
CA ARG A 100 1.68 12.13 22.88
C ARG A 100 1.16 10.86 22.25
N ALA A 101 1.43 9.73 22.91
CA ALA A 101 0.90 8.45 22.48
C ALA A 101 -0.62 8.43 22.64
N VAL A 102 -1.31 7.80 21.67
CA VAL A 102 -2.73 7.49 21.75
C VAL A 102 -2.89 6.23 22.62
N PRO A 103 -3.62 6.31 23.75
CA PRO A 103 -3.81 5.14 24.61
C PRO A 103 -4.64 4.06 23.90
N GLY A 104 -4.24 2.79 24.07
CA GLY A 104 -5.06 1.64 23.68
C GLY A 104 -5.12 1.33 22.18
N ALA A 105 -4.12 1.74 21.40
CA ALA A 105 -4.09 1.47 19.96
C ALA A 105 -4.00 -0.03 19.64
N ARG A 106 -2.88 -0.69 20.00
CA ARG A 106 -2.65 -2.13 19.81
C ARG A 106 -1.61 -2.62 20.80
N GLU A 107 -1.64 -3.91 21.15
CA GLU A 107 -0.56 -4.49 21.93
C GLU A 107 0.77 -4.43 21.16
N GLY A 108 1.86 -4.06 21.82
CA GLY A 108 3.18 -3.94 21.20
C GLY A 108 3.39 -2.73 20.28
N VAL A 109 2.34 -1.93 20.03
CA VAL A 109 2.39 -0.76 19.13
C VAL A 109 2.10 0.52 19.90
N ARG A 110 2.98 1.52 19.77
CA ARG A 110 2.73 2.88 20.26
C ARG A 110 2.31 3.76 19.09
N GLU A 111 1.04 4.17 19.11
CA GLU A 111 0.50 5.06 18.09
C GLU A 111 0.66 6.54 18.52
N PHE A 112 1.03 7.40 17.57
CA PHE A 112 1.09 8.85 17.73
C PHE A 112 0.37 9.51 16.57
N ARG A 113 -0.34 10.62 16.84
CA ARG A 113 -1.02 11.39 15.79
C ARG A 113 -0.51 12.82 15.75
N ARG A 114 -0.22 13.30 14.55
CA ARG A 114 0.07 14.71 14.26
C ARG A 114 -0.95 15.21 13.23
N PRO A 115 -2.20 15.48 13.64
CA PRO A 115 -3.19 16.05 12.74
C PRO A 115 -2.83 17.51 12.42
N VAL A 116 -3.01 17.89 11.17
CA VAL A 116 -2.86 19.26 10.68
C VAL A 116 -4.18 19.67 10.02
N LEU A 117 -4.98 20.42 10.76
CA LEU A 117 -6.23 20.99 10.26
C LEU A 117 -5.92 22.27 9.47
N LEU A 118 -5.65 22.14 8.17
CA LEU A 118 -5.40 23.26 7.27
C LEU A 118 -6.63 23.48 6.39
N SER A 119 -7.54 24.40 6.70
CA SER A 119 -8.63 24.71 5.76
C SER A 119 -8.04 25.08 4.38
N PRO A 120 -8.45 24.42 3.27
CA PRO A 120 -9.67 23.59 3.08
C PRO A 120 -9.53 22.06 3.22
N ARG A 121 -8.45 21.54 3.82
CA ARG A 121 -8.09 20.12 3.94
C ARG A 121 -7.95 19.61 5.39
N LEU A 122 -8.08 18.30 5.56
CA LEU A 122 -7.72 17.53 6.74
C LEU A 122 -6.49 16.71 6.36
N ALA A 123 -5.31 17.18 6.78
CA ALA A 123 -4.05 16.50 6.52
C ALA A 123 -3.43 16.03 7.84
N GLY A 124 -2.49 15.09 7.78
CA GLY A 124 -1.80 14.66 8.99
C GLY A 124 -0.93 13.44 8.79
N ARG A 125 -0.36 13.02 9.92
CA ARG A 125 0.43 11.79 10.02
C ARG A 125 -0.01 10.97 11.23
N ILE A 126 -0.07 9.67 11.04
CA ILE A 126 -0.18 8.66 12.10
C ILE A 126 1.15 7.91 12.10
N PHE A 127 1.72 7.70 13.28
CA PHE A 127 2.95 6.95 13.47
C PHE A 127 2.65 5.74 14.35
N GLU A 128 2.98 4.55 13.88
CA GLU A 128 2.86 3.31 14.62
C GLU A 128 4.27 2.76 14.87
N VAL A 129 4.74 2.91 16.10
CA VAL A 129 6.10 2.51 16.51
C VAL A 129 6.05 1.18 17.24
N PHE A 130 6.82 0.22 16.75
CA PHE A 130 6.95 -1.13 17.29
C PHE A 130 8.43 -1.55 17.29
N ASP A 131 8.71 -2.80 17.66
CA ASP A 131 10.10 -3.27 17.76
C ASP A 131 10.79 -3.27 16.38
N GLY A 132 11.94 -2.61 16.31
CA GLY A 132 12.77 -2.48 15.11
C GLY A 132 12.12 -1.84 13.89
N GLY A 133 10.95 -1.19 14.02
CA GLY A 133 10.26 -0.54 12.90
C GLY A 133 9.30 0.58 13.29
N CYS A 134 8.97 1.40 12.29
CA CYS A 134 7.90 2.39 12.37
C CYS A 134 7.13 2.48 11.05
N VAL A 135 5.81 2.47 11.14
CA VAL A 135 4.92 2.79 10.04
C VAL A 135 4.43 4.23 10.16
N THR A 136 4.55 4.99 9.07
CA THR A 136 4.03 6.36 8.97
C THR A 136 2.94 6.40 7.90
N THR A 137 1.70 6.66 8.33
CA THR A 137 0.57 6.89 7.43
C THR A 137 0.36 8.39 7.27
N THR A 138 0.62 8.92 6.08
CA THR A 138 0.39 10.32 5.69
C THR A 138 -0.88 10.42 4.87
N TYR A 139 -1.75 11.38 5.20
CA TYR A 139 -3.01 11.61 4.48
C TYR A 139 -3.22 13.10 4.21
N ASP A 140 -3.89 13.40 3.11
CA ASP A 140 -4.38 14.74 2.77
C ASP A 140 -5.78 14.61 2.15
N LEU A 141 -6.81 14.91 2.95
CA LEU A 141 -8.21 14.71 2.61
C LEU A 141 -8.91 16.06 2.43
N PRO A 142 -9.78 16.24 1.44
CA PRO A 142 -10.68 17.38 1.39
C PRO A 142 -11.53 17.45 2.66
N ARG A 143 -11.69 18.65 3.22
CA ARG A 143 -12.50 18.86 4.42
C ARG A 143 -13.99 18.88 4.04
N SER A 144 -14.70 17.83 4.42
CA SER A 144 -16.14 17.63 4.25
C SER A 144 -16.75 17.06 5.54
N GLY A 145 -18.07 16.93 5.59
CA GLY A 145 -18.75 16.27 6.71
C GLY A 145 -18.31 14.81 6.94
N THR A 146 -17.67 14.19 5.94
CA THR A 146 -17.23 12.79 5.92
C THR A 146 -15.71 12.63 6.13
N SER A 147 -14.94 13.68 6.34
CA SER A 147 -13.47 13.54 6.47
C SER A 147 -13.03 12.67 7.64
N GLY A 148 -13.80 12.68 8.75
CA GLY A 148 -13.52 11.82 9.90
C GLY A 148 -13.77 10.34 9.58
N GLU A 149 -14.87 10.03 8.91
CA GLU A 149 -15.22 8.68 8.45
C GLU A 149 -14.15 8.15 7.48
N ARG A 150 -13.77 8.94 6.46
CA ARG A 150 -12.71 8.56 5.52
C ARG A 150 -11.36 8.31 6.18
N LEU A 151 -11.02 9.07 7.22
CA LEU A 151 -9.79 8.84 7.96
C LEU A 151 -9.87 7.54 8.77
N GLN A 152 -11.02 7.21 9.36
CA GLN A 152 -11.20 5.94 10.05
C GLN A 152 -11.15 4.76 9.07
N GLU A 153 -11.81 4.86 7.91
CA GLU A 153 -11.69 3.86 6.84
C GLU A 153 -10.23 3.65 6.42
N LEU A 154 -9.43 4.71 6.32
CA LEU A 154 -8.00 4.60 6.00
C LEU A 154 -7.23 3.82 7.08
N ILE A 155 -7.53 4.10 8.35
CA ILE A 155 -6.89 3.42 9.49
C ILE A 155 -7.26 1.93 9.47
N ASP A 156 -8.52 1.61 9.21
CA ASP A 156 -9.03 0.23 9.18
C ASP A 156 -8.55 -0.55 7.93
N THR A 157 -8.10 0.14 6.87
CA THR A 157 -7.49 -0.47 5.68
C THR A 157 -6.05 -0.91 5.92
N VAL A 158 -5.33 -0.28 6.85
CA VAL A 158 -3.91 -0.56 7.07
C VAL A 158 -3.74 -1.50 8.25
N GLY A 159 -3.37 -2.74 7.94
CA GLY A 159 -3.02 -3.75 8.93
C GLY A 159 -1.52 -3.76 9.26
N LEU A 160 -1.19 -4.45 10.36
CA LEU A 160 0.18 -4.75 10.75
C LEU A 160 0.31 -6.26 10.96
N PHE A 161 1.06 -6.92 10.09
CA PHE A 161 1.24 -8.36 10.09
C PHE A 161 2.55 -8.76 10.81
N PRO A 162 2.55 -9.75 11.72
CA PRO A 162 3.78 -10.17 12.40
C PRO A 162 4.80 -10.80 11.45
N ARG A 163 6.05 -10.30 11.46
CA ARG A 163 7.15 -10.86 10.66
C ARG A 163 7.38 -12.33 10.99
N GLU A 164 7.31 -12.69 12.27
CA GLU A 164 7.52 -14.07 12.73
C GLU A 164 6.54 -15.07 12.11
N VAL A 165 5.28 -14.66 11.93
CA VAL A 165 4.25 -15.49 11.30
C VAL A 165 4.56 -15.64 9.82
N LEU A 166 4.89 -14.53 9.16
CA LEU A 166 5.27 -14.50 7.75
C LEU A 166 6.49 -15.38 7.47
N SER A 167 7.55 -15.28 8.28
CA SER A 167 8.77 -16.08 8.14
C SER A 167 8.47 -17.57 8.24
N ARG A 168 7.71 -17.98 9.26
CA ARG A 168 7.34 -19.38 9.47
C ARG A 168 6.55 -19.93 8.28
N GLU A 169 5.53 -19.20 7.83
CA GLU A 169 4.64 -19.69 6.76
C GLU A 169 5.36 -19.73 5.41
N LEU A 170 6.25 -18.77 5.12
CA LEU A 170 7.10 -18.82 3.91
C LEU A 170 8.13 -19.95 3.94
N GLU A 171 8.70 -20.26 5.10
CA GLU A 171 9.60 -21.40 5.25
C GLU A 171 8.85 -22.71 4.95
N GLU A 172 7.64 -22.88 5.50
CA GLU A 172 6.80 -24.05 5.32
C GLU A 172 6.31 -24.22 3.86
N GLU A 173 5.90 -23.13 3.20
CA GLU A 173 5.31 -23.19 1.87
C GLU A 173 6.34 -23.22 0.73
N VAL A 174 7.42 -22.42 0.86
CA VAL A 174 8.34 -22.14 -0.25
C VAL A 174 9.82 -22.26 0.13
N GLY A 175 10.15 -22.61 1.38
CA GLY A 175 11.53 -22.78 1.85
C GLY A 175 12.35 -21.50 1.86
N LEU A 176 11.71 -20.35 2.11
CA LEU A 176 12.36 -19.04 2.19
C LEU A 176 12.50 -18.58 3.64
N GLU A 177 13.71 -18.15 4.01
CA GLU A 177 14.00 -17.50 5.30
C GLU A 177 14.06 -15.97 5.11
N LEU A 178 13.48 -15.23 6.07
CA LEU A 178 13.44 -13.75 6.10
C LEU A 178 14.26 -13.17 7.25
#